data_AF-A0A8T4Y6P4-F1
#
_entry.id   AF-A0A8T4Y6P4-F1
#
_cell.length_a   1.000
_cell.length_b   1.000
_cell.length_c   1.000
_cell.angle_alpha   90.00
_cell.angle_beta   90.00
_cell.angle_gamma   90.00
#
_symmetry.space_group_name_H-M   'P 1'
#
loop_
_entity.id
_entity.type
_entity.pdbx_description
1 polymer ?
#
loop_
_entity_poly.entity_id
_entity_poly.type
_entity_poly.pdbx_seq_one_letter_code
_entity_poly.pdbx_strand_id
1 'polypeptide(L)'
;MAKIACFVEKYNFLDPSEAEALQKFKQTAEGMGHGFDFLFKQDVSKIPNYDAVFIRATTDPLYTSYVVSKTAWELGIKVVDDPKSIRICGNKIHLYSLFEKHNIPRIPTIFLTKDEFHHKQISE
;
A
#
# COMPACT_ATOMS: atom_id res chain seq x y z
N MET A 1 -20.19 2.41 15.04
CA MET A 1 -18.83 2.76 15.48
C MET A 1 -17.89 1.68 14.98
N ALA A 2 -16.97 1.99 14.08
CA ALA A 2 -16.03 1.02 13.52
C ALA A 2 -14.70 1.04 14.29
N LYS A 3 -14.00 -0.10 14.36
CA LYS A 3 -12.62 -0.23 14.84
C LYS A 3 -11.69 -0.37 13.64
N ILE A 4 -10.79 0.58 13.47
CA ILE A 4 -9.85 0.65 12.34
C ILE A 4 -8.45 0.31 12.86
N ALA A 5 -7.81 -0.67 12.21
CA ALA A 5 -6.39 -0.94 12.41
C ALA A 5 -5.56 -0.21 11.35
N CYS A 6 -4.60 0.60 11.79
CA CYS A 6 -3.63 1.27 10.94
C CYS A 6 -2.30 0.51 10.98
N PHE A 7 -2.00 -0.28 9.95
CA PHE A 7 -0.74 -1.02 9.88
C PHE A 7 0.43 -0.10 9.56
N VAL A 8 1.47 -0.18 10.38
CA VAL A 8 2.63 0.71 10.36
C VAL A 8 3.93 -0.08 10.55
N GLU A 9 4.99 0.29 9.84
CA GLU A 9 6.34 -0.25 10.06
C GLU A 9 7.33 0.86 10.43
N LYS A 10 8.23 0.59 11.39
CA LYS A 10 9.12 1.62 11.97
C LYS A 10 9.95 2.38 10.93
N TYR A 11 10.33 1.73 9.83
CA TYR A 11 11.16 2.35 8.79
C TYR A 11 10.40 3.36 7.90
N ASN A 12 9.07 3.45 8.04
CA ASN A 12 8.23 4.42 7.32
C ASN A 12 8.00 5.74 8.09
N PHE A 13 8.62 5.93 9.26
CA PHE A 13 8.45 7.11 10.11
C PHE A 13 9.80 7.69 10.51
N LEU A 14 10.66 7.89 9.52
CA LEU A 14 11.99 8.45 9.74
C LEU A 14 11.92 9.98 9.82
N ASP A 15 10.90 10.59 9.22
CA ASP A 15 10.66 12.02 9.28
C ASP A 15 9.58 12.38 10.34
N PRO A 16 9.81 13.42 11.17
CA PRO A 16 8.82 13.87 12.16
C PRO A 16 7.43 14.17 11.56
N SER A 17 7.35 14.63 10.32
CA SER A 17 6.08 14.93 9.64
C SER A 17 5.25 13.67 9.35
N GLU A 18 5.88 12.51 9.17
CA GLU A 18 5.19 11.23 8.97
C GLU A 18 4.49 10.79 10.26
N ALA A 19 5.15 10.97 11.41
CA ALA A 19 4.56 10.71 12.72
C ALA A 19 3.39 11.66 13.01
N GLU A 20 3.51 12.94 12.64
CA GLU A 20 2.41 13.91 12.76
C GLU A 20 1.20 13.50 11.90
N ALA A 21 1.44 13.03 10.67
CA ALA A 21 0.39 12.55 9.79
C ALA A 21 -0.38 11.35 10.38
N LEU A 22 0.31 10.40 11.03
CA LEU A 22 -0.34 9.31 11.74
C LEU A 22 -1.26 9.80 12.86
N GLN A 23 -0.81 10.78 13.64
CA GLN A 23 -1.64 11.36 14.70
C GLN A 23 -2.87 12.07 14.12
N LYS A 24 -2.73 12.77 12.98
CA LYS A 24 -3.87 13.37 12.28
C LYS A 24 -4.90 12.32 11.84
N PHE A 25 -4.46 11.19 11.30
CA PHE A 25 -5.38 10.09 10.96
C PHE A 25 -6.15 9.59 12.19
N LYS A 26 -5.44 9.35 13.29
CA LYS A 26 -6.04 8.90 14.55
C LYS A 26 -7.07 9.91 15.08
N GLN A 27 -6.68 11.17 15.24
CA GLN A 27 -7.56 12.24 15.73
C GLN A 27 -8.79 12.41 14.85
N THR A 28 -8.63 12.31 13.52
CA THR A 28 -9.76 12.42 12.59
C THR A 28 -10.74 11.25 12.76
N ALA A 29 -10.24 10.02 12.81
CA ALA A 29 -11.09 8.84 13.01
C ALA A 29 -11.83 8.87 14.37
N GLU A 30 -11.12 9.23 15.44
CA GLU A 30 -11.71 9.39 16.78
C GLU A 30 -12.74 10.52 16.82
N GLY A 31 -12.46 11.65 16.18
CA GLY A 31 -13.41 12.77 16.04
C GLY A 31 -14.68 12.41 15.26
N MET A 32 -14.62 11.41 14.38
CA MET A 32 -15.77 10.84 13.67
C MET A 32 -16.49 9.72 14.47
N GLY A 33 -16.06 9.44 15.71
CA GLY A 33 -16.64 8.40 16.55
C GLY A 33 -16.25 6.98 16.10
N HIS A 34 -15.01 6.79 15.64
CA HIS A 34 -14.43 5.49 15.31
C HIS A 34 -13.21 5.21 16.20
N GLY A 35 -12.93 3.93 16.47
CA GLY A 35 -11.68 3.51 17.11
C GLY A 35 -10.55 3.44 16.08
N PHE A 36 -9.34 3.83 16.47
CA PHE A 36 -8.17 3.81 15.60
C PHE A 36 -6.91 3.35 16.35
N ASP A 37 -6.47 2.13 16.04
CA ASP A 37 -5.30 1.51 16.66
C ASP A 37 -4.16 1.37 15.66
N PHE A 38 -2.93 1.59 16.12
CA PHE A 38 -1.75 1.23 15.32
C PHE A 38 -1.49 -0.27 15.43
N LEU A 39 -1.32 -0.92 14.28
CA LEU A 39 -1.03 -2.33 14.15
C LEU A 39 0.40 -2.52 13.66
N PHE A 40 1.18 -3.33 14.36
CA PHE A 40 2.57 -3.64 13.99
C PHE A 40 2.70 -5.10 13.51
N LYS A 41 3.87 -5.46 12.99
CA LYS A 41 4.14 -6.80 12.44
C LYS A 41 3.83 -7.95 13.43
N GLN A 42 4.10 -7.75 14.71
CA GLN A 42 3.78 -8.75 15.75
C GLN A 42 2.29 -8.88 16.06
N ASP A 43 1.48 -7.92 15.64
CA ASP A 43 0.06 -7.82 15.96
C ASP A 43 -0.85 -8.34 14.83
N VAL A 44 -0.30 -8.85 13.73
CA VAL A 44 -1.06 -9.31 12.56
C VAL A 44 -2.15 -10.33 12.91
N SER A 45 -1.94 -11.16 13.94
CA SER A 45 -2.95 -12.10 14.45
C SER A 45 -4.18 -11.42 15.06
N LYS A 46 -4.12 -10.12 15.37
CA LYS A 46 -5.23 -9.31 15.92
C LYS A 46 -6.15 -8.74 14.83
N ILE A 47 -5.79 -8.84 13.55
CA ILE A 47 -6.61 -8.34 12.42
C ILE A 47 -8.09 -8.71 12.52
N PRO A 48 -8.49 -9.95 12.90
CA PRO A 48 -9.90 -10.32 13.03
C PRO A 48 -10.74 -9.48 14.01
N ASN A 49 -10.10 -8.72 14.90
CA ASN A 49 -10.79 -7.88 15.89
C ASN A 49 -11.19 -6.50 15.36
N TYR A 50 -10.91 -6.21 14.09
CA TYR A 50 -11.12 -4.91 13.45
C TYR A 50 -12.14 -5.00 12.32
N ASP A 51 -12.83 -3.89 12.07
CA ASP A 51 -13.81 -3.75 10.98
C ASP A 51 -13.14 -3.31 9.66
N ALA A 52 -12.00 -2.63 9.77
CA ALA A 52 -11.21 -2.17 8.63
C ALA A 52 -9.71 -2.14 8.92
N VAL A 53 -8.92 -2.28 7.86
CA VAL A 53 -7.46 -2.13 7.86
C VAL A 53 -7.05 -1.00 6.92
N PHE A 54 -6.16 -0.14 7.39
CA PHE A 54 -5.55 0.97 6.66
C PHE A 54 -4.03 0.80 6.70
N ILE A 55 -3.35 0.74 5.56
CA ILE A 55 -1.91 0.41 5.54
C ILE A 55 -1.09 1.67 5.34
N ARG A 56 -0.36 2.12 6.37
CA ARG A 56 0.63 3.21 6.31
C ARG A 56 2.04 2.64 6.42
N ALA A 57 2.38 1.76 5.49
CA ALA A 57 3.70 1.19 5.30
C ALA A 57 3.95 1.01 3.79
N THR A 58 5.20 0.74 3.38
CA THR A 58 5.51 0.47 1.97
C THR A 58 4.69 -0.71 1.45
N THR A 59 3.88 -0.47 0.41
CA THR A 59 3.01 -1.47 -0.20
C THR A 59 3.75 -2.23 -1.30
N ASP A 60 4.33 -3.37 -0.92
CA ASP A 60 5.08 -4.24 -1.82
C ASP A 60 4.60 -5.70 -1.64
N PRO A 61 4.38 -6.47 -2.72
CA PRO A 61 4.01 -7.89 -2.64
C PRO A 61 4.96 -8.75 -1.79
N LEU A 62 6.22 -8.33 -1.62
CA LEU A 62 7.24 -9.04 -0.84
C LEU A 62 7.25 -8.66 0.65
N TYR A 63 6.48 -7.64 1.05
CA TYR A 63 6.55 -7.07 2.40
C TYR A 63 5.37 -7.49 3.29
N THR A 64 5.52 -7.26 4.59
CA THR A 64 4.50 -7.58 5.61
C THR A 64 3.16 -6.87 5.32
N SER A 65 3.21 -5.67 4.74
CA SER A 65 2.02 -4.92 4.32
C SER A 65 1.12 -5.71 3.38
N TYR A 66 1.69 -6.50 2.46
CA TYR A 66 0.91 -7.38 1.59
C TYR A 66 0.25 -8.52 2.35
N VAL A 67 0.95 -9.13 3.32
CA VAL A 67 0.38 -10.18 4.18
C VAL A 67 -0.79 -9.64 4.99
N VAL A 68 -0.67 -8.44 5.55
CA VAL A 68 -1.74 -7.74 6.28
C VAL A 68 -2.94 -7.49 5.36
N SER A 69 -2.69 -6.90 4.19
CA SER A 69 -3.71 -6.60 3.19
C SER A 69 -4.47 -7.87 2.76
N LYS A 70 -3.71 -8.93 2.45
CA LYS A 70 -4.24 -10.20 1.98
C LYS A 70 -5.03 -10.92 3.07
N THR A 71 -4.50 -10.98 4.30
CA THR A 71 -5.16 -11.59 5.46
C THR A 71 -6.50 -10.92 5.74
N ALA A 72 -6.50 -9.58 5.84
CA ALA A 72 -7.73 -8.82 6.10
C ALA A 72 -8.76 -9.01 4.98
N TRP A 73 -8.31 -8.97 3.71
CA TRP A 73 -9.18 -9.18 2.55
C TRP A 73 -9.81 -10.59 2.55
N GLU A 74 -9.06 -11.65 2.89
CA GLU A 74 -9.58 -13.02 2.98
C GLU A 74 -10.57 -13.21 4.12
N LEU A 75 -10.43 -12.44 5.20
CA LEU A 75 -11.38 -12.40 6.32
C LEU A 75 -12.63 -11.56 6.01
N GLY A 76 -12.74 -10.96 4.82
CA GLY A 76 -13.84 -10.08 4.44
C GLY A 76 -13.81 -8.70 5.11
N ILE A 77 -12.69 -8.36 5.79
CA ILE A 77 -12.47 -7.06 6.41
C ILE A 77 -12.21 -6.02 5.32
N LYS A 78 -12.70 -4.79 5.51
CA LYS A 78 -12.46 -3.71 4.54
C LYS A 78 -10.98 -3.31 4.58
N VAL A 79 -10.34 -3.25 3.42
CA VAL A 79 -8.91 -2.91 3.31
C VAL A 79 -8.74 -1.71 2.40
N VAL A 80 -8.15 -0.65 2.92
CA VAL A 80 -7.53 0.39 2.11
C VAL A 80 -6.12 -0.10 1.78
N ASP A 81 -5.73 -0.02 0.50
CA ASP A 81 -4.57 -0.69 -0.08
C ASP A 81 -4.77 -2.23 -0.21
N ASP A 82 -5.82 -2.64 -0.92
CA ASP A 82 -6.20 -4.04 -1.11
C ASP A 82 -5.12 -4.86 -1.86
N PRO A 83 -5.07 -6.19 -1.68
CA PRO A 83 -3.95 -6.99 -2.15
C PRO A 83 -3.90 -7.08 -3.69
N LYS A 84 -5.04 -6.93 -4.38
CA LYS A 84 -5.05 -6.92 -5.84
C LYS A 84 -4.41 -5.63 -6.36
N SER A 85 -4.78 -4.49 -5.76
CA SER A 85 -4.19 -3.19 -6.11
C SER A 85 -2.69 -3.15 -5.85
N ILE A 86 -2.20 -3.69 -4.72
CA ILE A 86 -0.75 -3.76 -4.45
C ILE A 86 0.00 -4.49 -5.58
N ARG A 87 -0.52 -5.66 -6.01
CA ARG A 87 0.12 -6.44 -7.06
C ARG A 87 0.12 -5.74 -8.43
N ILE A 88 -0.99 -5.09 -8.77
CA ILE A 88 -1.12 -4.38 -10.05
C ILE A 88 -0.25 -3.13 -10.06
N CYS A 89 -0.36 -2.28 -9.03
CA CYS A 89 0.35 -1.01 -8.95
C CYS A 89 1.86 -1.17 -8.70
N GLY A 90 2.29 -2.27 -8.08
CA GLY A 90 3.69 -2.60 -7.85
C GLY A 90 4.45 -2.99 -9.13
N ASN A 91 3.76 -3.55 -10.13
CA ASN A 91 4.36 -3.86 -11.44
C ASN A 91 4.03 -2.76 -12.45
N LYS A 92 4.97 -1.83 -12.65
CA LYS A 92 4.77 -0.68 -13.55
C LYS A 92 4.62 -1.05 -15.02
N ILE A 93 5.24 -2.15 -15.48
CA ILE A 93 5.06 -2.66 -16.84
C ILE A 93 3.62 -3.15 -17.04
N HIS A 94 3.11 -3.90 -16.06
CA HIS A 94 1.73 -4.39 -16.09
C HIS A 94 0.71 -3.25 -15.98
N LEU A 95 0.92 -2.31 -15.06
CA LEU A 95 0.07 -1.12 -14.90
C LEU A 95 0.01 -0.30 -16.21
N TYR A 96 1.16 -0.11 -16.86
CA TYR A 96 1.23 0.57 -18.15
C TYR A 96 0.43 -0.16 -19.22
N SER A 97 0.60 -1.49 -19.32
CA SER A 97 -0.14 -2.36 -20.25
C SER A 97 -1.67 -2.23 -20.05
N LEU A 98 -2.11 -2.12 -18.80
CA LEU A 98 -3.53 -1.89 -18.48
C LEU A 98 -4.00 -0.52 -18.93
N PHE A 99 -3.19 0.54 -18.75
CA PHE A 99 -3.53 1.86 -19.26
C PHE A 99 -3.68 1.85 -20.79
N GLU A 100 -2.82 1.15 -21.52
CA GLU A 100 -2.98 1.01 -22.98
C GLU A 100 -4.26 0.29 -23.34
N LYS A 101 -4.50 -0.88 -22.74
CA LYS A 101 -5.67 -1.71 -23.00
C LYS A 101 -6.98 -0.96 -22.79
N HIS A 102 -7.03 -0.07 -21.79
CA HIS A 102 -8.23 0.67 -21.41
C HIS A 102 -8.26 2.11 -21.95
N ASN A 103 -7.36 2.48 -22.86
CA ASN A 103 -7.25 3.84 -23.43
C ASN A 103 -7.13 4.95 -22.37
N ILE A 104 -6.42 4.67 -21.27
CA ILE A 104 -6.11 5.65 -20.23
C ILE A 104 -4.87 6.45 -20.66
N PRO A 105 -4.91 7.80 -20.62
CA PRO A 105 -3.73 8.62 -20.88
C PRO A 105 -2.55 8.25 -19.98
N ARG A 106 -1.37 8.15 -20.58
CA ARG A 106 -0.12 7.71 -19.91
C ARG A 106 1.08 8.40 -20.55
N ILE A 107 2.17 8.50 -19.80
CA ILE A 107 3.43 9.06 -20.30
C ILE A 107 4.01 8.07 -21.33
N PRO A 108 4.42 8.49 -22.54
CA PRO A 108 5.13 7.62 -23.47
C PRO A 108 6.34 6.96 -22.78
N THR A 109 6.36 5.63 -22.73
CA THR A 109 7.36 4.86 -21.97
C THR A 109 7.95 3.78 -22.87
N ILE A 110 9.26 3.58 -22.80
CA ILE A 110 9.97 2.49 -23.45
C ILE A 110 10.42 1.52 -22.36
N PHE A 111 10.13 0.23 -22.53
CA PHE A 111 10.63 -0.81 -21.65
C PHE A 111 11.94 -1.35 -22.19
N LEU A 112 12.94 -1.48 -21.31
CA LEU A 112 14.24 -2.04 -21.65
C LEU A 112 14.41 -3.37 -20.93
N THR A 113 14.88 -4.37 -21.66
CA THR A 113 15.37 -5.63 -21.13
C THR A 113 16.84 -5.48 -20.70
N LYS A 114 17.34 -6.42 -19.89
CA LYS A 114 18.75 -6.42 -19.46
C LYS A 114 19.72 -6.47 -20.65
N ASP A 115 19.38 -7.23 -21.69
CA ASP A 115 20.21 -7.39 -22.88
C ASP A 115 20.27 -6.10 -23.71
N GLU A 116 19.17 -5.35 -23.79
CA GLU A 116 19.13 -4.05 -24.46
C GLU A 116 19.93 -2.97 -23.72
N PHE A 117 20.07 -3.10 -22.40
CA PHE A 117 20.80 -2.13 -21.57
C PHE A 117 22.32 -2.23 -21.73
N HIS A 118 22.86 -3.41 -22.07
CA HIS A 118 24.30 -3.62 -22.20
C HIS A 118 24.93 -3.00 -23.46
N HIS A 119 24.12 -2.59 -24.45
CA HIS A 119 24.63 -2.19 -25.78
C HIS A 119 24.16 -0.81 -26.27
N LYS A 120 23.26 -0.12 -25.55
CA LYS A 120 22.81 1.22 -25.93
C LYS A 120 23.44 2.29 -25.06
N GLN A 121 24.29 3.13 -25.66
CA GLN A 121 24.44 4.50 -25.17
C GLN A 121 23.14 5.23 -25.47
N ILE A 122 22.48 5.76 -24.45
CA ILE A 122 21.33 6.64 -24.64
C ILE A 122 21.89 7.96 -25.18
N SER A 123 21.80 8.16 -26.50
CA SER A 123 22.06 9.46 -27.10
C SER A 123 20.90 10.39 -26.77
N GLU A 124 21.21 11.54 -26.16
CA GLU A 124 20.26 12.63 -25.91
C GLU A 124 19.60 13.14 -27.20
#